data_AF-A0A956JBI0-F1
#
_entry.id   AF-A0A956JBI0-F1
#
_cell.length_a   1.000
_cell.length_b   1.000
_cell.length_c   1.000
_cell.angle_alpha   90.00
_cell.angle_beta   90.00
_cell.angle_gamma   90.00
#
_symmetry.space_group_name_H-M   'P 1'
#
loop_
_entity.id
_entity.type
_entity.pdbx_description
1 polymer ?
#
loop_
_entity_poly.entity_id
_entity_poly.type
_entity_poly.pdbx_seq_one_letter_code
_entity_poly.pdbx_strand_id
1 'polypeptide(L)'
;MSLTKPTTHSILQRLAAPLALVVASQVPIEAEAASVDRALPTGLGAPVLPVWAVEAPQASSNRIDGLSVEELDDGTTVLRLQGSRKPTFNVYRLSDPDRLVVDIAGSEPGKVVPHVPLDTWACGRVTVDGVAERDATLVRLVVELKREASYIVLPKGEELVITVTPREIAPEAYFARRSAQQRRAEIERSSRDARALEAEARALSHQARAKSAEADRKVAEASERAEEARAAEQRAKAAEQRAAVLETKARQAVDDAKSGKLRLRRELRQAEEARAQAEAERLAAEAERKQAERGLSTARAELEAEKARLRKARGEVEAERDQLAQARGRAEADAAAAKSELAEARRKTEQASKDAEKVLASARKELEQAQATARSAEQKARAELTRAEKEAARAAQAAREADAAAKKKLEEAAAAAEAQLRKARADAARATEAAESERSEAEAALARAEAAAAKKTKEAEQAEQRAKLVLVEARARAAHEAKTTLAAAQAVQAQAQREAAKKLAAAEQTEA
;
A
#
# COMPACT_ATOMS: atom_id res chain seq x y z
N MET A 1 5.32 -33.11 68.19
CA MET A 1 3.94 -33.32 67.68
C MET A 1 3.55 -32.11 66.81
N SER A 2 2.40 -32.18 66.13
CA SER A 2 1.79 -31.10 65.32
C SER A 2 2.64 -30.51 64.18
N LEU A 3 2.69 -31.24 63.06
CA LEU A 3 2.86 -30.65 61.72
C LEU A 3 1.61 -29.81 61.35
N THR A 4 1.79 -28.59 60.85
CA THR A 4 0.81 -27.92 59.98
C THR A 4 1.53 -27.15 58.88
N LYS A 5 1.04 -27.28 57.64
CA LYS A 5 1.48 -26.50 56.47
C LYS A 5 0.49 -25.35 56.24
N PRO A 6 0.91 -24.18 55.75
CA PRO A 6 0.04 -23.27 55.04
C PRO A 6 0.20 -23.41 53.52
N THR A 7 -0.89 -23.77 52.85
CA THR A 7 -1.10 -23.58 51.42
C THR A 7 -1.34 -22.09 51.15
N THR A 8 -0.86 -21.54 50.03
CA THR A 8 -1.32 -20.21 49.54
C THR A 8 -1.77 -20.30 48.08
N HIS A 9 -2.83 -19.57 47.77
CA HIS A 9 -3.66 -19.75 46.57
C HIS A 9 -3.29 -18.84 45.39
N SER A 10 -3.74 -19.28 44.21
CA SER A 10 -3.92 -18.48 43.00
C SER A 10 -5.02 -17.40 43.16
N ILE A 11 -4.75 -16.18 42.67
CA ILE A 11 -5.61 -14.96 42.57
C ILE A 11 -4.74 -13.87 41.87
N LEU A 12 -5.14 -13.00 40.92
CA LEU A 12 -6.31 -12.87 40.03
C LEU A 12 -5.77 -12.42 38.63
N GLN A 13 -6.28 -12.95 37.50
CA GLN A 13 -7.29 -12.32 36.62
C GLN A 13 -7.08 -10.86 36.14
N ARG A 14 -7.16 -10.73 34.80
CA ARG A 14 -7.65 -9.57 34.00
C ARG A 14 -6.87 -8.25 34.03
N LEU A 15 -6.31 -7.90 32.86
CA LEU A 15 -6.79 -6.75 32.10
C LEU A 15 -6.49 -6.95 30.60
N ALA A 16 -7.49 -6.72 29.75
CA ALA A 16 -7.36 -6.69 28.31
C ALA A 16 -7.63 -5.26 27.83
N ALA A 17 -6.81 -4.78 26.88
CA ALA A 17 -7.06 -3.53 26.16
C ALA A 17 -6.48 -3.66 24.74
N PRO A 18 -7.30 -3.57 23.67
CA PRO A 18 -6.80 -3.47 22.31
C PRO A 18 -6.41 -2.00 22.03
N LEU A 19 -5.16 -1.79 21.61
CA LEU A 19 -4.72 -0.47 21.14
C LEU A 19 -5.20 -0.28 19.69
N ALA A 20 -6.35 0.34 19.50
CA ALA A 20 -6.84 0.72 18.19
C ALA A 20 -6.10 1.97 17.68
N LEU A 21 -5.12 1.79 16.79
CA LEU A 21 -4.42 2.89 16.14
C LEU A 21 -5.21 3.34 14.90
N VAL A 22 -5.95 4.44 15.02
CA VAL A 22 -6.59 5.11 13.88
C VAL A 22 -5.52 5.84 13.07
N VAL A 23 -5.20 5.33 11.88
CA VAL A 23 -4.40 6.06 10.88
C VAL A 23 -5.35 6.71 9.90
N ALA A 24 -5.69 7.97 10.15
CA ALA A 24 -6.28 8.84 9.15
C ALA A 24 -5.16 9.39 8.25
N SER A 25 -4.93 8.76 7.10
CA SER A 25 -4.10 9.33 6.04
C SER A 25 -4.99 10.14 5.09
N GLN A 26 -4.94 11.47 5.23
CA GLN A 26 -5.59 12.40 4.30
C GLN A 26 -4.93 12.32 2.92
N VAL A 27 -5.75 12.39 1.88
CA VAL A 27 -5.31 12.52 0.49
C VAL A 27 -5.18 14.01 0.15
N PRO A 28 -4.01 14.51 -0.25
CA PRO A 28 -3.91 15.79 -0.94
C PRO A 28 -4.06 15.57 -2.46
N ILE A 29 -5.24 15.88 -2.98
CA ILE A 29 -5.41 16.29 -4.38
C ILE A 29 -5.68 17.79 -4.31
N GLU A 30 -4.71 18.61 -4.73
CA GLU A 30 -5.02 19.95 -5.23
C GLU A 30 -4.28 20.19 -6.53
N ALA A 31 -5.05 20.60 -7.52
CA ALA A 31 -4.57 21.01 -8.82
C ALA A 31 -4.36 22.54 -8.83
N GLU A 32 -3.32 22.95 -9.52
CA GLU A 32 -3.37 23.96 -10.57
C GLU A 32 -4.26 25.22 -10.36
N ALA A 33 -3.57 26.28 -9.95
CA ALA A 33 -3.58 27.60 -10.58
C ALA A 33 -4.80 28.54 -10.49
N ALA A 34 -4.45 29.73 -9.97
CA ALA A 34 -4.70 31.06 -10.54
C ALA A 34 -5.97 31.86 -10.15
N SER A 35 -5.67 33.00 -9.52
CA SER A 35 -6.28 34.34 -9.72
C SER A 35 -7.66 34.64 -9.13
N VAL A 36 -8.08 35.89 -8.87
CA VAL A 36 -7.44 37.20 -8.54
C VAL A 36 -8.60 38.07 -8.02
N ASP A 37 -8.42 38.81 -6.92
CA ASP A 37 -9.34 39.85 -6.39
C ASP A 37 -10.81 39.42 -6.11
N ARG A 38 -11.64 40.09 -5.29
CA ARG A 38 -11.61 41.47 -4.76
C ARG A 38 -12.37 41.55 -3.42
N ALA A 39 -12.17 42.65 -2.68
CA ALA A 39 -12.66 42.82 -1.32
C ALA A 39 -14.12 43.30 -1.16
N LEU A 40 -14.79 42.80 -0.11
CA LEU A 40 -15.78 43.47 0.79
C LEU A 40 -17.11 44.01 0.17
N PRO A 41 -18.15 44.37 0.99
CA PRO A 41 -18.24 44.34 2.46
C PRO A 41 -19.43 43.56 3.05
N THR A 42 -19.40 43.45 4.38
CA THR A 42 -20.51 43.09 5.27
C THR A 42 -21.73 44.02 5.13
N GLY A 43 -22.94 43.44 5.05
CA GLY A 43 -24.22 44.14 5.04
C GLY A 43 -25.21 43.51 6.03
N LEU A 44 -26.02 44.35 6.70
CA LEU A 44 -26.88 43.96 7.83
C LEU A 44 -28.12 43.16 7.43
N GLY A 45 -28.65 42.39 8.38
CA GLY A 45 -29.72 41.43 8.16
C GLY A 45 -31.09 42.04 7.83
N ALA A 46 -31.87 41.26 7.06
CA ALA A 46 -33.31 41.41 6.88
C ALA A 46 -33.98 40.04 7.13
N PRO A 47 -35.19 40.00 7.73
CA PRO A 47 -35.86 38.73 8.02
C PRO A 47 -36.33 38.05 6.73
N VAL A 48 -35.89 36.81 6.53
CA VAL A 48 -36.30 35.97 5.41
C VAL A 48 -37.75 35.52 5.61
N LEU A 49 -38.67 36.13 4.86
CA LEU A 49 -39.99 35.54 4.64
C LEU A 49 -39.82 34.29 3.75
N PRO A 50 -40.47 33.15 4.06
CA PRO A 50 -40.43 31.98 3.21
C PRO A 50 -41.21 32.25 1.93
N VAL A 51 -40.52 32.73 0.91
CA VAL A 51 -41.03 32.71 -0.48
C VAL A 51 -41.27 31.24 -0.81
N TRP A 52 -42.55 30.88 -0.97
CA TRP A 52 -42.92 29.61 -1.58
C TRP A 52 -42.46 29.67 -3.03
N ALA A 53 -41.26 29.17 -3.27
CA ALA A 53 -40.75 28.93 -4.60
C ALA A 53 -41.70 27.94 -5.27
N VAL A 54 -42.62 28.48 -6.08
CA VAL A 54 -43.32 27.70 -7.10
C VAL A 54 -42.20 27.24 -8.02
N GLU A 55 -41.76 26.01 -7.81
CA GLU A 55 -40.72 25.36 -8.59
C GLU A 55 -41.26 25.22 -10.01
N ALA A 56 -40.97 26.24 -10.83
CA ALA A 56 -41.44 26.32 -12.20
C ALA A 56 -40.96 25.04 -12.89
N PRO A 57 -41.88 24.23 -13.46
CA PRO A 57 -41.52 22.91 -13.95
C PRO A 57 -40.41 23.08 -14.98
N GLN A 58 -39.22 22.58 -14.62
CA GLN A 58 -38.02 22.58 -15.44
C GLN A 58 -38.42 21.98 -16.79
N ALA A 59 -38.58 22.86 -17.79
CA ALA A 59 -39.24 22.50 -19.03
C ALA A 59 -38.29 21.61 -19.84
N SER A 60 -38.41 20.30 -19.64
CA SER A 60 -37.58 19.31 -20.31
C SER A 60 -37.59 19.55 -21.83
N SER A 61 -36.40 19.78 -22.38
CA SER A 61 -36.20 19.99 -23.81
C SER A 61 -36.73 18.79 -24.59
N ASN A 62 -37.35 19.07 -25.75
CA ASN A 62 -37.90 18.03 -26.60
C ASN A 62 -36.78 17.26 -27.30
N ARG A 63 -36.37 16.15 -26.69
CA ARG A 63 -35.37 15.23 -27.24
C ARG A 63 -35.87 14.57 -28.53
N ILE A 64 -35.04 14.60 -29.56
CA ILE A 64 -35.29 13.96 -30.87
C ILE A 64 -34.51 12.64 -30.93
N ASP A 65 -35.20 11.50 -30.79
CA ASP A 65 -34.57 10.19 -30.62
C ASP A 65 -34.60 9.31 -31.88
N GLY A 66 -35.42 9.63 -32.88
CA GLY A 66 -35.57 8.79 -34.07
C GLY A 66 -35.89 9.56 -35.35
N LEU A 67 -35.41 9.03 -36.47
CA LEU A 67 -35.78 9.42 -37.82
C LEU A 67 -36.07 8.13 -38.60
N SER A 68 -37.27 8.01 -39.17
CA SER A 68 -37.59 6.96 -40.14
C SER A 68 -38.03 7.55 -41.46
N VAL A 69 -37.77 6.84 -42.56
CA VAL A 69 -37.96 7.31 -43.92
C VAL A 69 -38.63 6.25 -44.75
N GLU A 70 -39.67 6.66 -45.46
CA GLU A 70 -40.56 5.83 -46.27
C GLU A 70 -40.68 6.46 -47.66
N GLU A 71 -40.41 5.70 -48.72
CA GLU A 71 -40.56 6.15 -50.12
C GLU A 71 -41.76 5.42 -50.72
N LEU A 72 -42.71 6.19 -51.26
CA LEU A 72 -43.94 5.69 -51.87
C LEU A 72 -43.76 5.49 -53.39
N ASP A 73 -44.68 4.74 -54.01
CA ASP A 73 -44.61 4.33 -55.42
C ASP A 73 -44.74 5.49 -56.43
N ASP A 74 -45.17 6.68 -55.98
CA ASP A 74 -45.20 7.93 -56.77
C ASP A 74 -43.89 8.73 -56.68
N GLY A 75 -42.94 8.29 -55.85
CA GLY A 75 -41.69 8.99 -55.53
C GLY A 75 -41.82 10.00 -54.39
N THR A 76 -42.99 10.10 -53.74
CA THR A 76 -43.17 10.88 -52.52
C THR A 76 -42.35 10.27 -51.38
N THR A 77 -41.54 11.09 -50.73
CA THR A 77 -40.73 10.69 -49.56
C THR A 77 -41.39 11.20 -48.29
N VAL A 78 -41.71 10.30 -47.37
CA VAL A 78 -42.25 10.61 -46.04
C VAL A 78 -41.14 10.44 -45.01
N LEU A 79 -40.74 11.55 -44.37
CA LEU A 79 -39.83 11.58 -43.23
C LEU A 79 -40.65 11.67 -41.95
N ARG A 80 -40.31 10.84 -40.96
CA ARG A 80 -40.98 10.78 -39.66
C ARG A 80 -39.93 10.99 -38.58
N LEU A 81 -39.96 12.16 -37.95
CA LEU A 81 -39.05 12.52 -36.88
C LEU A 81 -39.74 12.32 -35.53
N GLN A 82 -39.18 11.49 -34.67
CA GLN A 82 -39.77 11.14 -33.37
C GLN A 82 -39.15 11.98 -32.25
N GLY A 83 -39.96 12.84 -31.65
CA GLY A 83 -39.64 13.59 -30.45
C GLY A 83 -40.16 12.92 -29.16
N SER A 84 -39.91 13.58 -28.04
CA SER A 84 -40.43 13.24 -26.70
C SER A 84 -41.61 14.12 -26.27
N ARG A 85 -41.89 15.19 -27.05
CA ARG A 85 -42.95 16.17 -26.83
C ARG A 85 -43.46 16.64 -28.19
N LYS A 86 -44.66 17.26 -28.21
CA LYS A 86 -45.21 17.86 -29.44
C LYS A 86 -44.27 18.94 -29.99
N PRO A 87 -43.77 18.81 -31.23
CA PRO A 87 -42.81 19.74 -31.79
C PRO A 87 -43.45 21.10 -32.14
N THR A 88 -42.73 22.18 -31.83
CA THR A 88 -42.99 23.52 -32.38
C THR A 88 -41.90 23.81 -33.39
N PHE A 89 -42.26 24.12 -34.63
CA PHE A 89 -41.31 24.15 -35.75
C PHE A 89 -41.55 25.31 -36.71
N ASN A 90 -40.47 25.74 -37.36
CA ASN A 90 -40.48 26.66 -38.50
C ASN A 90 -39.97 25.90 -39.74
N VAL A 91 -40.50 26.23 -40.92
CA VAL A 91 -40.10 25.62 -42.19
C VAL A 91 -39.74 26.71 -43.19
N TYR A 92 -38.61 26.55 -43.87
CA TYR A 92 -38.21 27.41 -44.98
C TYR A 92 -37.43 26.63 -46.03
N ARG A 93 -37.43 27.14 -47.25
CA ARG A 93 -36.70 26.55 -48.38
C ARG A 93 -35.54 27.46 -48.76
N LEU A 94 -34.36 26.86 -48.97
CA LEU A 94 -33.18 27.53 -49.48
C LEU A 94 -32.96 27.09 -50.93
N SER A 95 -32.62 28.05 -51.79
CA SER A 95 -32.17 27.81 -53.16
C SER A 95 -30.64 27.84 -53.23
N ASP A 96 -30.07 27.01 -54.10
CA ASP A 96 -28.64 26.90 -54.38
C ASP A 96 -27.75 26.43 -53.19
N PRO A 97 -27.64 25.09 -52.96
CA PRO A 97 -28.44 24.02 -53.55
C PRO A 97 -29.84 23.93 -52.91
N ASP A 98 -30.79 23.31 -53.62
CA ASP A 98 -32.19 23.20 -53.17
C ASP A 98 -32.32 22.38 -51.88
N ARG A 99 -32.80 23.01 -50.81
CA ARG A 99 -32.89 22.42 -49.47
C ARG A 99 -34.17 22.84 -48.77
N LEU A 100 -34.85 21.88 -48.15
CA LEU A 100 -35.91 22.14 -47.17
C LEU A 100 -35.27 22.12 -45.78
N VAL A 101 -35.45 23.20 -45.01
CA VAL A 101 -34.96 23.32 -43.64
C VAL A 101 -36.15 23.38 -42.69
N VAL A 102 -36.10 22.56 -41.65
CA VAL A 102 -37.11 22.48 -40.60
C VAL A 102 -36.42 22.68 -39.25
N ASP A 103 -36.66 23.82 -38.62
CA ASP A 103 -36.10 24.17 -37.32
C ASP A 103 -37.12 23.85 -36.23
N ILE A 104 -36.72 23.05 -35.24
CA ILE A 104 -37.59 22.58 -34.15
C ILE A 104 -37.14 23.24 -32.86
N ALA A 105 -37.96 24.14 -32.33
CA ALA A 105 -37.64 24.97 -31.18
C ALA A 105 -37.74 24.21 -29.85
N GLY A 106 -36.82 24.51 -28.92
CA GLY A 106 -36.79 23.88 -27.59
C GLY A 106 -36.42 22.40 -27.65
N SER A 107 -35.64 22.00 -28.65
CA SER A 107 -35.28 20.60 -28.92
C SER A 107 -33.77 20.35 -28.81
N GLU A 108 -33.43 19.11 -28.46
CA GLU A 108 -32.06 18.59 -28.42
C GLU A 108 -31.93 17.33 -29.28
N PRO A 109 -30.80 17.11 -29.96
CA PRO A 109 -30.52 15.84 -30.62
C PRO A 109 -30.33 14.74 -29.56
N GLY A 110 -31.15 13.70 -29.64
CA GLY A 110 -31.08 12.52 -28.78
C GLY A 110 -30.29 11.39 -29.45
N LYS A 111 -30.92 10.22 -29.59
CA LYS A 111 -30.34 9.03 -30.25
C LYS A 111 -30.49 9.03 -31.79
N VAL A 112 -30.99 10.11 -32.38
CA VAL A 112 -31.18 10.24 -33.82
C VAL A 112 -29.84 10.19 -34.58
N VAL A 113 -29.83 9.53 -35.74
CA VAL A 113 -28.64 9.45 -36.60
C VAL A 113 -28.41 10.83 -37.24
N PRO A 114 -27.26 11.49 -37.04
CA PRO A 114 -27.07 12.90 -37.45
C PRO A 114 -27.02 13.07 -38.97
N HIS A 115 -26.59 12.05 -39.72
CA HIS A 115 -26.51 12.08 -41.18
C HIS A 115 -27.08 10.79 -41.78
N VAL A 116 -28.15 10.91 -42.56
CA VAL A 116 -28.78 9.79 -43.27
C VAL A 116 -28.69 10.05 -44.78
N PRO A 117 -27.88 9.29 -45.54
CA PRO A 117 -27.89 9.38 -47.00
C PRO A 117 -29.23 8.86 -47.53
N LEU A 118 -29.95 9.68 -48.30
CA LEU A 118 -31.25 9.30 -48.87
C LEU A 118 -31.15 9.18 -50.37
N ASP A 119 -31.14 7.95 -50.87
CA ASP A 119 -31.18 7.74 -52.31
C ASP A 119 -32.60 7.56 -52.88
N THR A 120 -33.52 8.44 -52.49
CA THR A 120 -34.89 8.49 -53.03
C THR A 120 -34.95 9.30 -54.33
N TRP A 121 -36.11 9.31 -55.01
CA TRP A 121 -36.32 10.14 -56.19
C TRP A 121 -36.27 11.65 -55.90
N ALA A 122 -36.93 12.10 -54.81
CA ALA A 122 -37.06 13.51 -54.46
C ALA A 122 -35.90 14.04 -53.59
N CYS A 123 -35.44 13.25 -52.61
CA CYS A 123 -34.45 13.65 -51.61
C CYS A 123 -33.09 12.95 -51.82
N GLY A 124 -32.00 13.63 -51.45
CA GLY A 124 -30.61 13.16 -51.56
C GLY A 124 -29.91 12.85 -50.23
N ARG A 125 -30.22 13.60 -49.18
CA ARG A 125 -29.61 13.45 -47.84
C ARG A 125 -30.47 14.16 -46.81
N VAL A 126 -30.48 13.64 -45.59
CA VAL A 126 -31.01 14.32 -44.42
C VAL A 126 -29.90 14.48 -43.39
N THR A 127 -29.78 15.69 -42.82
CA THR A 127 -28.97 15.94 -41.62
C THR A 127 -29.85 16.42 -40.48
N VAL A 128 -29.49 16.02 -39.25
CA VAL A 128 -30.17 16.38 -38.01
C VAL A 128 -29.13 16.96 -37.07
N ASP A 129 -29.09 18.29 -36.99
CA ASP A 129 -28.02 19.02 -36.30
C ASP A 129 -28.58 19.84 -35.13
N GLY A 130 -27.92 19.80 -33.98
CA GLY A 130 -28.24 20.67 -32.85
C GLY A 130 -27.67 22.08 -33.07
N VAL A 131 -28.51 23.11 -32.96
CA VAL A 131 -28.12 24.51 -33.13
C VAL A 131 -28.53 25.31 -31.90
N ALA A 132 -27.65 26.18 -31.42
CA ALA A 132 -27.95 27.15 -30.38
C ALA A 132 -27.98 28.55 -31.02
N GLU A 133 -29.11 29.24 -30.94
CA GLU A 133 -29.28 30.59 -31.51
C GLU A 133 -30.05 31.49 -30.52
N ARG A 134 -29.45 32.61 -30.13
CA ARG A 134 -30.03 33.62 -29.21
C ARG A 134 -30.67 33.00 -27.95
N ASP A 135 -29.85 32.24 -27.22
CA ASP A 135 -30.20 31.55 -25.97
C ASP A 135 -31.29 30.46 -26.10
N ALA A 136 -31.74 30.13 -27.31
CA ALA A 136 -32.62 29.00 -27.58
C ALA A 136 -31.84 27.81 -28.16
N THR A 137 -32.10 26.61 -27.63
CA THR A 137 -31.71 25.34 -28.26
C THR A 137 -32.77 24.90 -29.27
N LEU A 138 -32.32 24.52 -30.48
CA LEU A 138 -33.18 24.00 -31.53
C LEU A 138 -32.50 22.85 -32.27
N VAL A 139 -33.30 21.96 -32.84
CA VAL A 139 -32.81 20.93 -33.77
C VAL A 139 -33.15 21.37 -35.19
N ARG A 140 -32.14 21.52 -36.03
CA ARG A 140 -32.25 21.86 -37.45
C ARG A 140 -32.18 20.58 -38.27
N LEU A 141 -33.29 20.24 -38.92
CA LEU A 141 -33.38 19.17 -39.90
C LEU A 141 -33.19 19.77 -41.30
N VAL A 142 -32.16 19.35 -42.03
CA VAL A 142 -31.92 19.77 -43.42
C VAL A 142 -32.17 18.60 -44.35
N VAL A 143 -33.14 18.75 -45.25
CA VAL A 143 -33.44 17.80 -46.33
C VAL A 143 -32.88 18.37 -47.63
N GLU A 144 -31.86 17.72 -48.18
CA GLU A 144 -31.28 18.08 -49.48
C GLU A 144 -32.15 17.51 -50.60
N LEU A 145 -32.66 18.37 -51.47
CA LEU A 145 -33.57 18.01 -52.55
C LEU A 145 -32.79 17.77 -53.84
N LYS A 146 -33.10 16.66 -54.54
CA LYS A 146 -32.51 16.33 -55.85
C LYS A 146 -33.26 16.98 -57.02
N ARG A 147 -34.53 17.31 -56.82
CA ARG A 147 -35.46 17.86 -57.82
C ARG A 147 -36.39 18.85 -57.14
N GLU A 148 -37.03 19.69 -57.93
CA GLU A 148 -38.09 20.56 -57.44
C GLU A 148 -39.23 19.71 -56.85
N ALA A 149 -39.56 19.95 -55.59
CA ALA A 149 -40.59 19.23 -54.86
C ALA A 149 -41.51 20.20 -54.09
N SER A 150 -42.76 19.78 -53.93
CA SER A 150 -43.70 20.34 -52.95
C SER A 150 -43.52 19.64 -51.61
N TYR A 151 -43.81 20.32 -50.51
CA TYR A 151 -43.66 19.75 -49.17
C TYR A 151 -44.86 20.09 -48.29
N ILE A 152 -45.17 19.17 -47.36
CA ILE A 152 -46.20 19.34 -46.33
C ILE A 152 -45.58 18.87 -45.01
N VAL A 153 -45.66 19.68 -43.96
CA VAL A 153 -45.15 19.35 -42.62
C VAL A 153 -46.30 19.38 -41.62
N LEU A 154 -46.53 18.25 -40.94
CA LEU A 154 -47.66 18.05 -40.01
C LEU A 154 -47.16 17.49 -38.68
N PRO A 155 -47.44 18.16 -37.54
CA PRO A 155 -47.18 17.60 -36.22
C PRO A 155 -48.28 16.59 -35.85
N LYS A 156 -47.90 15.35 -35.54
CA LYS A 156 -48.80 14.25 -35.18
C LYS A 156 -48.45 13.71 -33.80
N GLY A 157 -48.98 14.36 -32.77
CA GLY A 157 -48.59 14.06 -31.38
C GLY A 157 -47.13 14.48 -31.15
N GLU A 158 -46.28 13.51 -30.84
CA GLU A 158 -44.82 13.68 -30.61
C GLU A 158 -43.99 13.44 -31.90
N GLU A 159 -44.64 13.03 -32.99
CA GLU A 159 -44.03 12.82 -34.32
C GLU A 159 -44.14 14.11 -35.16
N LEU A 160 -43.08 14.49 -35.88
CA LEU A 160 -43.13 15.45 -36.98
C LEU A 160 -43.08 14.70 -38.31
N VAL A 161 -44.17 14.76 -39.08
CA VAL A 161 -44.28 14.10 -40.38
C VAL A 161 -44.02 15.14 -41.47
N ILE A 162 -43.04 14.88 -42.33
CA ILE A 162 -42.66 15.73 -43.46
C ILE A 162 -42.83 14.91 -44.72
N THR A 163 -43.82 15.27 -45.53
CA THR A 163 -44.09 14.65 -46.83
C THR A 163 -43.49 15.53 -47.92
N VAL A 164 -42.58 14.98 -48.72
CA VAL A 164 -41.95 15.65 -49.86
C VAL A 164 -42.41 14.97 -51.14
N THR A 165 -43.26 15.64 -51.90
CA THR A 165 -43.84 15.14 -53.15
C THR A 165 -43.16 15.81 -54.34
N PRO A 166 -42.46 15.05 -55.20
CA PRO A 166 -41.72 15.59 -56.35
C PRO A 166 -42.67 16.23 -57.36
N ARG A 167 -42.24 17.32 -58.01
CA ARG A 167 -43.03 17.97 -59.07
C ARG A 167 -42.99 17.17 -60.38
N GLU A 168 -41.90 16.46 -60.62
CA GLU A 168 -41.71 15.57 -61.76
C GLU A 168 -42.00 14.13 -61.38
N ILE A 169 -42.98 13.51 -62.07
CA ILE A 169 -43.29 12.08 -61.92
C ILE A 169 -42.05 11.25 -62.22
N ALA A 170 -41.69 10.36 -61.31
CA ALA A 170 -40.57 9.45 -61.50
C ALA A 170 -40.81 8.54 -62.72
N PRO A 171 -39.85 8.41 -63.67
CA PRO A 171 -39.97 7.48 -64.77
C PRO A 171 -40.17 6.06 -64.22
N GLU A 172 -41.10 5.30 -64.80
CA GLU A 172 -41.40 3.91 -64.41
C GLU A 172 -40.14 3.02 -64.36
N ALA A 173 -39.16 3.31 -65.23
CA ALA A 173 -37.84 2.69 -65.26
C ALA A 173 -36.99 2.89 -63.97
N TYR A 174 -37.24 3.92 -63.17
CA TYR A 174 -36.57 4.15 -61.88
C TYR A 174 -37.02 3.12 -60.84
N PHE A 175 -38.34 2.91 -60.71
CA PHE A 175 -38.90 1.88 -59.83
C PHE A 175 -38.59 0.46 -60.34
N ALA A 176 -38.71 0.23 -61.65
CA ALA A 176 -38.39 -1.07 -62.26
C ALA A 176 -36.92 -1.49 -62.07
N ARG A 177 -35.96 -0.54 -62.06
CA ARG A 177 -34.54 -0.83 -61.81
C ARG A 177 -34.23 -1.22 -60.37
N ARG A 178 -35.07 -0.85 -59.39
CA ARG A 178 -34.81 -1.06 -57.97
C ARG A 178 -35.85 -2.00 -57.35
N SER A 179 -36.10 -3.10 -58.06
CA SER A 179 -37.09 -4.11 -57.69
C SER A 179 -36.90 -4.55 -56.24
N ALA A 180 -38.01 -4.72 -55.52
CA ALA A 180 -37.98 -5.07 -54.10
C ALA A 180 -37.19 -6.37 -53.81
N GLN A 181 -37.03 -7.25 -54.80
CA GLN A 181 -36.19 -8.45 -54.71
C GLN A 181 -34.69 -8.14 -54.63
N GLN A 182 -34.16 -7.19 -55.40
CA GLN A 182 -32.74 -6.81 -55.29
C GLN A 182 -32.44 -6.15 -53.95
N ARG A 183 -33.29 -5.22 -53.49
CA ARG A 183 -33.16 -4.62 -52.15
C ARG A 183 -33.26 -5.67 -51.04
N ARG A 184 -34.20 -6.63 -51.13
CA ARG A 184 -34.27 -7.75 -50.17
C ARG A 184 -33.02 -8.62 -50.18
N ALA A 185 -32.47 -8.95 -51.36
CA ALA A 185 -31.26 -9.76 -51.46
C ALA A 185 -30.00 -9.03 -50.92
N GLU A 186 -29.91 -7.71 -51.11
CA GLU A 186 -28.81 -6.89 -50.60
C GLU A 186 -28.90 -6.66 -49.08
N ILE A 187 -30.11 -6.39 -48.56
CA ILE A 187 -30.38 -6.36 -47.12
C ILE A 187 -30.09 -7.73 -46.49
N GLU A 188 -30.48 -8.82 -47.14
CA GLU A 188 -30.21 -10.16 -46.63
C GLU A 188 -28.70 -10.46 -46.59
N ARG A 189 -27.93 -10.13 -47.64
CA ARG A 189 -26.47 -10.26 -47.65
C ARG A 189 -25.82 -9.42 -46.53
N SER A 190 -26.11 -8.12 -46.49
CA SER A 190 -25.56 -7.24 -45.44
C SER A 190 -25.93 -7.71 -44.02
N SER A 191 -27.12 -8.30 -43.82
CA SER A 191 -27.50 -8.89 -42.53
C SER A 191 -26.71 -10.17 -42.18
N ARG A 192 -26.31 -10.97 -43.18
CA ARG A 192 -25.44 -12.14 -42.99
C ARG A 192 -24.01 -11.69 -42.67
N ASP A 193 -23.50 -10.72 -43.41
CA ASP A 193 -22.15 -10.17 -43.23
C ASP A 193 -22.02 -9.48 -41.87
N ALA A 194 -23.02 -8.69 -41.46
CA ALA A 194 -23.08 -8.08 -40.13
C ALA A 194 -23.14 -9.13 -39.00
N ARG A 195 -23.92 -10.21 -39.17
CA ARG A 195 -23.96 -11.32 -38.20
C ARG A 195 -22.64 -12.09 -38.13
N ALA A 196 -21.93 -12.24 -39.25
CA ALA A 196 -20.60 -12.86 -39.27
C ALA A 196 -19.58 -12.00 -38.51
N LEU A 197 -19.54 -10.69 -38.79
CA LEU A 197 -18.68 -9.73 -38.08
C LEU A 197 -19.00 -9.65 -36.57
N GLU A 198 -20.29 -9.67 -36.18
CA GLU A 198 -20.68 -9.77 -34.77
C GLU A 198 -20.18 -11.06 -34.11
N ALA A 199 -20.23 -12.20 -34.82
CA ALA A 199 -19.75 -13.47 -34.30
C ALA A 199 -18.22 -13.46 -34.12
N GLU A 200 -17.47 -12.92 -35.08
CA GLU A 200 -16.02 -12.75 -34.97
C GLU A 200 -15.63 -11.78 -33.84
N ALA A 201 -16.31 -10.64 -33.72
CA ALA A 201 -16.09 -9.68 -32.64
C ALA A 201 -16.36 -10.28 -31.26
N ARG A 202 -17.41 -11.11 -31.12
CA ARG A 202 -17.68 -11.87 -29.88
C ARG A 202 -16.58 -12.89 -29.61
N ALA A 203 -16.12 -13.63 -30.62
CA ALA A 203 -15.04 -14.62 -30.46
C ALA A 203 -13.71 -13.95 -30.02
N LEU A 204 -13.33 -12.83 -30.64
CA LEU A 204 -12.18 -12.02 -30.26
C LEU A 204 -12.30 -11.47 -28.83
N SER A 205 -13.48 -10.96 -28.45
CA SER A 205 -13.77 -10.51 -27.08
C SER A 205 -13.62 -11.64 -26.06
N HIS A 206 -14.12 -12.85 -26.35
CA HIS A 206 -13.94 -14.02 -25.49
C HIS A 206 -12.46 -14.42 -25.38
N GLN A 207 -11.70 -14.38 -26.48
CA GLN A 207 -10.26 -14.67 -26.46
C GLN A 207 -9.46 -13.63 -25.67
N ALA A 208 -9.80 -12.35 -25.81
CA ALA A 208 -9.17 -11.26 -25.04
C ALA A 208 -9.43 -11.41 -23.54
N ARG A 209 -10.68 -11.68 -23.13
CA ARG A 209 -11.05 -11.96 -21.73
C ARG A 209 -10.35 -13.20 -21.16
N ALA A 210 -10.20 -14.26 -21.96
CA ALA A 210 -9.47 -15.45 -21.54
C ALA A 210 -7.98 -15.13 -21.28
N LYS A 211 -7.34 -14.37 -22.17
CA LYS A 211 -5.95 -13.92 -22.00
C LYS A 211 -5.77 -13.00 -20.81
N SER A 212 -6.69 -12.06 -20.56
CA SER A 212 -6.62 -11.19 -19.38
C SER A 212 -6.75 -11.98 -18.09
N ALA A 213 -7.71 -12.91 -18.00
CA ALA A 213 -7.88 -13.77 -16.84
C ALA A 213 -6.67 -14.71 -16.58
N GLU A 214 -5.93 -15.11 -17.62
CA GLU A 214 -4.66 -15.85 -17.47
C GLU A 214 -3.53 -14.95 -16.94
N ALA A 215 -3.46 -13.69 -17.40
CA ALA A 215 -2.51 -12.70 -16.89
C ALA A 215 -2.79 -12.36 -15.41
N ASP A 216 -4.05 -12.13 -15.05
CA ASP A 216 -4.49 -11.83 -13.68
C ASP A 216 -4.11 -12.97 -12.71
N ARG A 217 -4.27 -14.24 -13.13
CA ARG A 217 -3.82 -15.41 -12.36
C ARG A 217 -2.31 -15.43 -12.15
N LYS A 218 -1.52 -15.13 -13.20
CA LYS A 218 -0.05 -15.06 -13.09
C LYS A 218 0.41 -13.94 -12.17
N VAL A 219 -0.28 -12.80 -12.16
CA VAL A 219 -0.03 -11.69 -11.23
C VAL A 219 -0.38 -12.09 -9.80
N ALA A 220 -1.51 -12.77 -9.58
CA ALA A 220 -1.89 -13.29 -8.27
C ALA A 220 -0.86 -14.29 -7.73
N GLU A 221 -0.49 -15.32 -8.50
CA GLU A 221 0.56 -16.29 -8.13
C GLU A 221 1.91 -15.62 -7.82
N ALA A 222 2.29 -14.60 -8.59
CA ALA A 222 3.53 -13.85 -8.35
C ALA A 222 3.45 -13.03 -7.05
N SER A 223 2.28 -12.48 -6.72
CA SER A 223 2.05 -11.75 -5.47
C SER A 223 2.11 -12.66 -4.24
N GLU A 224 1.49 -13.84 -4.29
CA GLU A 224 1.54 -14.84 -3.21
C GLU A 224 2.98 -15.29 -2.94
N ARG A 225 3.74 -15.62 -3.98
CA ARG A 225 5.17 -15.98 -3.85
C ARG A 225 6.02 -14.83 -3.28
N ALA A 226 5.69 -13.58 -3.59
CA ALA A 226 6.37 -12.42 -3.03
C ALA A 226 6.05 -12.20 -1.54
N GLU A 227 4.82 -12.47 -1.11
CA GLU A 227 4.43 -12.43 0.31
C GLU A 227 5.05 -13.59 1.10
N GLU A 228 5.06 -14.81 0.56
CA GLU A 228 5.76 -15.95 1.15
C GLU A 228 7.26 -15.68 1.35
N ALA A 229 7.92 -15.07 0.35
CA ALA A 229 9.33 -14.69 0.43
C ALA A 229 9.58 -13.64 1.54
N ARG A 230 8.72 -12.61 1.64
CA ARG A 230 8.78 -11.61 2.73
C ARG A 230 8.55 -12.24 4.11
N ALA A 231 7.60 -13.17 4.22
CA ALA A 231 7.34 -13.90 5.46
C ALA A 231 8.53 -14.80 5.87
N ALA A 232 9.19 -15.43 4.90
CA ALA A 232 10.41 -16.20 5.13
C ALA A 232 11.57 -15.31 5.61
N GLU A 233 11.77 -14.14 4.99
CA GLU A 233 12.79 -13.16 5.39
C GLU A 233 12.54 -12.64 6.83
N GLN A 234 11.30 -12.32 7.18
CA GLN A 234 10.93 -11.92 8.54
C GLN A 234 11.18 -13.03 9.57
N ARG A 235 10.87 -14.29 9.23
CA ARG A 235 11.18 -15.45 10.09
C ARG A 235 12.69 -15.62 10.28
N ALA A 236 13.50 -15.43 9.23
CA ALA A 236 14.96 -15.48 9.31
C ALA A 236 15.51 -14.39 10.24
N LYS A 237 15.09 -13.13 10.05
CA LYS A 237 15.46 -11.99 10.92
C LYS A 237 15.04 -12.21 12.38
N ALA A 238 13.84 -12.76 12.62
CA ALA A 238 13.39 -13.09 13.97
C ALA A 238 14.20 -14.25 14.61
N ALA A 239 14.66 -15.22 13.80
CA ALA A 239 15.54 -16.29 14.27
C ALA A 239 16.94 -15.76 14.62
N GLU A 240 17.51 -14.86 13.81
CA GLU A 240 18.79 -14.19 14.06
C GLU A 240 18.76 -13.35 15.35
N GLN A 241 17.70 -12.54 15.55
CA GLN A 241 17.50 -11.79 16.78
C GLN A 241 17.40 -12.70 18.02
N ARG A 242 16.69 -13.83 17.91
CA ARG A 242 16.63 -14.82 19.00
C ARG A 242 18.00 -15.45 19.28
N ALA A 243 18.78 -15.75 18.25
CA ALA A 243 20.14 -16.26 18.41
C ALA A 243 21.05 -15.25 19.14
N ALA A 244 21.01 -13.96 18.76
CA ALA A 244 21.78 -12.91 19.44
C ALA A 244 21.36 -12.71 20.91
N VAL A 245 20.05 -12.79 21.22
CA VAL A 245 19.56 -12.74 22.61
C VAL A 245 19.98 -13.98 23.41
N LEU A 246 20.05 -15.16 22.79
CA LEU A 246 20.56 -16.37 23.44
C LEU A 246 22.08 -16.31 23.65
N GLU A 247 22.84 -15.77 22.70
CA GLU A 247 24.29 -15.61 22.82
C GLU A 247 24.64 -14.62 23.95
N THR A 248 23.97 -13.47 24.02
CA THR A 248 24.17 -12.49 25.10
C THR A 248 23.83 -13.07 26.47
N LYS A 249 22.73 -13.84 26.58
CA LYS A 249 22.41 -14.60 27.82
C LYS A 249 23.45 -15.68 28.16
N ALA A 250 23.99 -16.38 27.16
CA ALA A 250 25.03 -17.37 27.38
C ALA A 250 26.34 -16.72 27.88
N ARG A 251 26.72 -15.56 27.32
CA ARG A 251 27.86 -14.76 27.80
C ARG A 251 27.65 -14.31 29.25
N GLN A 252 26.47 -13.77 29.58
CA GLN A 252 26.09 -13.39 30.95
C GLN A 252 26.21 -14.58 31.92
N ALA A 253 25.64 -15.75 31.58
CA ALA A 253 25.72 -16.94 32.42
C ALA A 253 27.17 -17.44 32.64
N VAL A 254 28.04 -17.29 31.64
CA VAL A 254 29.47 -17.61 31.76
C VAL A 254 30.19 -16.62 32.70
N ASP A 255 29.87 -15.33 32.65
CA ASP A 255 30.46 -14.32 33.52
C ASP A 255 29.92 -14.38 34.96
N ASP A 256 28.65 -14.73 35.14
CA ASP A 256 28.05 -15.10 36.43
C ASP A 256 28.74 -16.34 37.02
N ALA A 257 28.99 -17.37 36.21
CA ALA A 257 29.74 -18.55 36.66
C ALA A 257 31.20 -18.23 37.04
N LYS A 258 31.87 -17.32 36.32
CA LYS A 258 33.20 -16.82 36.70
C LYS A 258 33.16 -16.04 38.01
N SER A 259 32.19 -15.14 38.19
CA SER A 259 32.07 -14.33 39.41
C SER A 259 31.70 -15.20 40.62
N GLY A 260 30.82 -16.20 40.45
CA GLY A 260 30.53 -17.23 41.45
C GLY A 260 31.77 -18.05 41.83
N LYS A 261 32.58 -18.49 40.86
CA LYS A 261 33.85 -19.17 41.10
C LYS A 261 34.86 -18.29 41.85
N LEU A 262 34.86 -16.97 41.62
CA LEU A 262 35.68 -16.02 42.37
C LEU A 262 35.16 -15.78 43.80
N ARG A 263 33.84 -15.74 44.02
CA ARG A 263 33.23 -15.68 45.35
C ARG A 263 33.57 -16.92 46.17
N LEU A 264 33.35 -18.11 45.63
CA LEU A 264 33.74 -19.39 46.25
C LEU A 264 35.23 -19.43 46.61
N ARG A 265 36.13 -18.92 45.74
CA ARG A 265 37.57 -18.81 46.07
C ARG A 265 37.86 -17.82 47.20
N ARG A 266 37.11 -16.72 47.34
CA ARG A 266 37.24 -15.79 48.47
C ARG A 266 36.74 -16.43 49.77
N GLU A 267 35.59 -17.08 49.73
CA GLU A 267 34.97 -17.77 50.88
C GLU A 267 35.84 -18.93 51.39
N LEU A 268 36.39 -19.74 50.48
CA LEU A 268 37.28 -20.86 50.84
C LEU A 268 38.58 -20.36 51.49
N ARG A 269 39.15 -19.27 50.97
CA ARG A 269 40.31 -18.60 51.58
C ARG A 269 39.98 -18.00 52.95
N GLN A 270 38.81 -17.38 53.11
CA GLN A 270 38.34 -16.88 54.41
C GLN A 270 38.12 -18.02 55.42
N ALA A 271 37.64 -19.18 54.97
CA ALA A 271 37.49 -20.37 55.81
C ALA A 271 38.84 -20.99 56.19
N GLU A 272 39.85 -20.95 55.30
CA GLU A 272 41.23 -21.34 55.61
C GLU A 272 41.88 -20.37 56.61
N GLU A 273 41.73 -19.05 56.41
CA GLU A 273 42.22 -18.01 57.32
C GLU A 273 41.55 -18.13 58.71
N ALA A 274 40.24 -18.39 58.78
CA ALA A 274 39.51 -18.63 60.03
C ALA A 274 39.93 -19.93 60.74
N ARG A 275 40.22 -21.01 59.98
CA ARG A 275 40.77 -22.25 60.54
C ARG A 275 42.17 -22.05 61.13
N ALA A 276 43.04 -21.30 60.43
CA ALA A 276 44.37 -20.97 60.92
C ALA A 276 44.32 -20.11 62.20
N GLN A 277 43.38 -19.16 62.28
CA GLN A 277 43.11 -18.37 63.50
C GLN A 277 42.64 -19.27 64.65
N ALA A 278 41.63 -20.11 64.43
CA ALA A 278 41.12 -21.01 65.47
C ALA A 278 42.17 -22.04 65.95
N GLU A 279 43.07 -22.49 65.07
CA GLU A 279 44.18 -23.37 65.46
C GLU A 279 45.26 -22.61 66.25
N ALA A 280 45.58 -21.37 65.87
CA ALA A 280 46.48 -20.51 66.64
C ALA A 280 45.91 -20.18 68.03
N GLU A 281 44.62 -19.89 68.14
CA GLU A 281 43.91 -19.70 69.41
C GLU A 281 43.93 -20.96 70.28
N ARG A 282 43.70 -22.14 69.69
CA ARG A 282 43.79 -23.43 70.41
C ARG A 282 45.20 -23.66 70.96
N LEU A 283 46.24 -23.39 70.17
CA LEU A 283 47.64 -23.52 70.59
C LEU A 283 48.01 -22.49 71.68
N ALA A 284 47.50 -21.25 71.59
CA ALA A 284 47.68 -20.24 72.62
C ALA A 284 47.00 -20.65 73.93
N ALA A 285 45.74 -21.11 73.89
CA ALA A 285 45.01 -21.60 75.06
C ALA A 285 45.68 -22.84 75.70
N GLU A 286 46.26 -23.74 74.89
CA GLU A 286 47.05 -24.87 75.41
C GLU A 286 48.36 -24.42 76.07
N ALA A 287 49.02 -23.39 75.54
CA ALA A 287 50.21 -22.79 76.14
C ALA A 287 49.90 -22.07 77.46
N GLU A 288 48.83 -21.27 77.50
CA GLU A 288 48.33 -20.64 78.73
C GLU A 288 47.94 -21.68 79.78
N ARG A 289 47.25 -22.75 79.39
CA ARG A 289 46.94 -23.87 80.30
C ARG A 289 48.21 -24.51 80.87
N LYS A 290 49.24 -24.74 80.06
CA LYS A 290 50.53 -25.27 80.54
C LYS A 290 51.28 -24.29 81.45
N GLN A 291 51.12 -22.98 81.25
CA GLN A 291 51.62 -21.97 82.18
C GLN A 291 50.83 -21.96 83.49
N ALA A 292 49.50 -22.05 83.44
CA ALA A 292 48.64 -22.14 84.61
C ALA A 292 48.89 -23.42 85.42
N GLU A 293 49.13 -24.56 84.78
CA GLU A 293 49.51 -25.82 85.45
C GLU A 293 50.87 -25.70 86.16
N ARG A 294 51.84 -24.95 85.59
CA ARG A 294 53.12 -24.60 86.26
C ARG A 294 52.94 -23.59 87.40
N GLY A 295 52.03 -22.63 87.26
CA GLY A 295 51.64 -21.71 88.34
C GLY A 295 50.96 -22.44 89.51
N LEU A 296 50.11 -23.42 89.21
CA LEU A 296 49.46 -24.25 90.22
C LEU A 296 50.43 -25.24 90.90
N SER A 297 51.45 -25.75 90.19
CA SER A 297 52.46 -26.60 90.83
C SER A 297 53.40 -25.81 91.75
N THR A 298 53.80 -24.59 91.35
CA THR A 298 54.57 -23.66 92.21
C THR A 298 53.77 -23.19 93.41
N ALA A 299 52.52 -22.73 93.21
CA ALA A 299 51.63 -22.36 94.33
C ALA A 299 51.36 -23.52 95.31
N ARG A 300 51.27 -24.77 94.82
CA ARG A 300 51.16 -25.95 95.69
C ARG A 300 52.44 -26.22 96.48
N ALA A 301 53.61 -26.02 95.88
CA ALA A 301 54.90 -26.16 96.57
C ALA A 301 55.08 -25.07 97.65
N GLU A 302 54.68 -23.83 97.37
CA GLU A 302 54.67 -22.72 98.32
C GLU A 302 53.68 -22.99 99.47
N LEU A 303 52.47 -23.47 99.18
CA LEU A 303 51.47 -23.83 100.19
C LEU A 303 51.94 -24.98 101.10
N GLU A 304 52.64 -26.00 100.58
CA GLU A 304 53.22 -27.05 101.43
C GLU A 304 54.42 -26.56 102.25
N ALA A 305 55.25 -25.66 101.70
CA ALA A 305 56.30 -24.99 102.47
C ALA A 305 55.73 -24.11 103.59
N GLU A 306 54.60 -23.44 103.34
CA GLU A 306 53.89 -22.62 104.32
C GLU A 306 53.20 -23.50 105.38
N LYS A 307 52.57 -24.62 105.01
CA LYS A 307 52.07 -25.64 105.96
C LYS A 307 53.18 -26.23 106.83
N ALA A 308 54.38 -26.44 106.28
CA ALA A 308 55.53 -26.88 107.06
C ALA A 308 55.97 -25.81 108.08
N ARG A 309 55.99 -24.53 107.69
CA ARG A 309 56.23 -23.40 108.61
C ARG A 309 55.12 -23.30 109.68
N LEU A 310 53.85 -23.46 109.32
CA LEU A 310 52.71 -23.43 110.24
C LEU A 310 52.68 -24.64 111.20
N ARG A 311 53.17 -25.81 110.78
CA ARG A 311 53.39 -26.95 111.70
C ARG A 311 54.46 -26.66 112.74
N LYS A 312 55.55 -25.98 112.33
CA LYS A 312 56.60 -25.55 113.26
C LYS A 312 56.07 -24.50 114.25
N ALA A 313 55.39 -23.47 113.74
CA ALA A 313 54.76 -22.43 114.56
C ALA A 313 53.67 -22.97 115.49
N ARG A 314 52.90 -24.02 115.10
CA ARG A 314 51.92 -24.66 115.99
C ARG A 314 52.56 -25.38 117.18
N GLY A 315 53.74 -25.97 117.01
CA GLY A 315 54.49 -26.55 118.13
C GLY A 315 55.01 -25.50 119.12
N GLU A 316 55.27 -24.27 118.64
CA GLU A 316 55.69 -23.13 119.46
C GLU A 316 54.48 -22.49 120.17
N VAL A 317 53.34 -22.33 119.49
CA VAL A 317 52.10 -21.74 120.05
C VAL A 317 51.40 -22.64 121.07
N GLU A 318 51.51 -23.97 120.97
CA GLU A 318 50.90 -24.89 121.94
C GLU A 318 51.58 -24.83 123.32
N ALA A 319 52.84 -24.37 123.39
CA ALA A 319 53.55 -24.08 124.64
C ALA A 319 53.22 -22.70 125.25
N GLU A 320 52.89 -21.69 124.42
CA GLU A 320 52.47 -20.36 124.89
C GLU A 320 51.00 -20.31 125.35
N ARG A 321 50.18 -21.24 124.87
CA ARG A 321 48.73 -21.29 125.13
C ARG A 321 48.37 -21.53 126.60
N ASP A 322 49.22 -22.22 127.36
CA ASP A 322 49.04 -22.40 128.81
C ASP A 322 49.35 -21.14 129.63
N GLN A 323 50.14 -20.20 129.07
CA GLN A 323 50.45 -18.91 129.71
C GLN A 323 49.43 -17.82 129.33
N LEU A 324 48.90 -17.87 128.10
CA LEU A 324 47.90 -16.91 127.59
C LEU A 324 46.50 -17.00 128.22
N ALA A 325 46.23 -18.03 129.04
CA ALA A 325 45.00 -18.10 129.83
C ALA A 325 44.91 -17.00 130.93
N GLN A 326 46.05 -16.48 131.41
CA GLN A 326 46.08 -15.41 132.42
C GLN A 326 46.05 -14.01 131.80
N ALA A 327 46.52 -13.86 130.56
CA ALA A 327 46.57 -12.57 129.84
C ALA A 327 45.22 -12.16 129.21
N ARG A 328 44.10 -12.62 129.78
CA ARG A 328 42.79 -11.96 129.67
C ARG A 328 42.71 -10.69 130.55
N GLY A 329 43.85 -10.00 130.70
CA GLY A 329 43.99 -8.56 130.88
C GLY A 329 44.16 -7.93 129.49
N ARG A 330 43.12 -7.86 128.67
CA ARG A 330 42.00 -6.90 128.69
C ARG A 330 42.24 -5.77 127.67
N ALA A 331 41.26 -5.63 126.78
CA ALA A 331 40.88 -4.38 126.11
C ALA A 331 41.79 -3.74 125.05
N GLU A 332 43.04 -4.17 124.82
CA GLU A 332 43.85 -3.60 123.71
C GLU A 332 43.70 -4.32 122.36
N ALA A 333 43.21 -5.57 122.34
CA ALA A 333 43.07 -6.36 121.11
C ALA A 333 42.01 -5.80 120.13
N ASP A 334 40.92 -5.23 120.66
CA ASP A 334 39.76 -4.83 119.85
C ASP A 334 40.01 -3.53 119.04
N ALA A 335 41.04 -2.76 119.40
CA ALA A 335 41.47 -1.57 118.65
C ALA A 335 42.35 -1.89 117.42
N ALA A 336 42.93 -3.09 117.35
CA ALA A 336 43.79 -3.51 116.25
C ALA A 336 42.99 -3.99 115.02
N ALA A 337 41.85 -4.66 115.24
CA ALA A 337 41.01 -5.22 114.17
C ALA A 337 40.47 -4.15 113.20
N ALA A 338 40.08 -2.98 113.70
CA ALA A 338 39.57 -1.89 112.86
C ALA A 338 40.62 -1.31 111.87
N LYS A 339 41.93 -1.50 112.13
CA LYS A 339 43.00 -1.02 111.25
C LYS A 339 43.33 -2.00 110.11
N SER A 340 43.09 -3.31 110.26
CA SER A 340 43.30 -4.28 109.17
C SER A 340 42.19 -4.21 108.11
N GLU A 341 40.94 -4.03 108.51
CA GLU A 341 39.81 -3.89 107.57
C GLU A 341 39.94 -2.64 106.67
N LEU A 342 40.38 -1.52 107.24
CA LEU A 342 40.62 -0.28 106.46
C LEU A 342 41.82 -0.40 105.51
N ALA A 343 42.79 -1.27 105.81
CA ALA A 343 43.91 -1.60 104.91
C ALA A 343 43.48 -2.55 103.78
N GLU A 344 42.61 -3.53 104.06
CA GLU A 344 42.00 -4.36 103.01
C GLU A 344 41.13 -3.55 102.05
N ALA A 345 40.29 -2.65 102.58
CA ALA A 345 39.44 -1.79 101.76
C ALA A 345 40.27 -0.95 100.77
N ARG A 346 41.40 -0.39 101.23
CA ARG A 346 42.33 0.36 100.38
C ARG A 346 43.00 -0.51 99.31
N ARG A 347 43.43 -1.73 99.66
CA ARG A 347 43.98 -2.70 98.68
C ARG A 347 42.93 -3.11 97.64
N LYS A 348 41.69 -3.37 98.05
CA LYS A 348 40.57 -3.71 97.15
C LYS A 348 40.24 -2.55 96.19
N THR A 349 40.28 -1.30 96.64
CA THR A 349 40.11 -0.13 95.75
C THR A 349 41.29 0.12 94.80
N GLU A 350 42.53 -0.11 95.25
CA GLU A 350 43.71 0.02 94.38
C GLU A 350 43.79 -1.12 93.34
N GLN A 351 43.36 -2.33 93.71
CA GLN A 351 43.19 -3.44 92.76
C GLN A 351 42.12 -3.09 91.72
N ALA A 352 40.96 -2.62 92.16
CA ALA A 352 39.87 -2.20 91.28
C ALA A 352 40.26 -1.05 90.33
N SER A 353 41.10 -0.10 90.77
CA SER A 353 41.60 0.95 89.87
C SER A 353 42.56 0.42 88.82
N LYS A 354 43.45 -0.52 89.18
CA LYS A 354 44.37 -1.18 88.23
C LYS A 354 43.63 -2.07 87.23
N ASP A 355 42.55 -2.73 87.66
CA ASP A 355 41.72 -3.54 86.76
C ASP A 355 40.83 -2.66 85.85
N ALA A 356 40.32 -1.53 86.35
CA ALA A 356 39.67 -0.51 85.52
C ALA A 356 40.63 0.11 84.48
N GLU A 357 41.88 0.36 84.85
CA GLU A 357 42.91 0.87 83.93
C GLU A 357 43.26 -0.15 82.84
N LYS A 358 43.34 -1.45 83.17
CA LYS A 358 43.49 -2.53 82.18
C LYS A 358 42.30 -2.60 81.22
N VAL A 359 41.06 -2.49 81.71
CA VAL A 359 39.84 -2.49 80.88
C VAL A 359 39.80 -1.27 79.96
N LEU A 360 40.24 -0.08 80.43
CA LEU A 360 40.37 1.09 79.58
C LEU A 360 41.49 0.94 78.54
N ALA A 361 42.58 0.25 78.87
CA ALA A 361 43.65 -0.07 77.92
C ALA A 361 43.22 -1.08 76.85
N SER A 362 42.45 -2.13 77.21
CA SER A 362 41.91 -3.08 76.23
C SER A 362 40.87 -2.42 75.33
N ALA A 363 39.94 -1.63 75.90
CA ALA A 363 38.94 -0.90 75.12
C ALA A 363 39.57 0.10 74.13
N ARG A 364 40.70 0.76 74.49
CA ARG A 364 41.46 1.60 73.55
C ARG A 364 42.08 0.79 72.41
N LYS A 365 42.61 -0.40 72.69
CA LYS A 365 43.19 -1.30 71.69
C LYS A 365 42.13 -1.85 70.73
N GLU A 366 40.96 -2.22 71.26
CA GLU A 366 39.81 -2.64 70.45
C GLU A 366 39.29 -1.51 69.56
N LEU A 367 39.22 -0.27 70.09
CA LEU A 367 38.86 0.91 69.30
C LEU A 367 39.86 1.18 68.18
N GLU A 368 41.16 1.05 68.42
CA GLU A 368 42.20 1.21 67.40
C GLU A 368 42.11 0.12 66.31
N GLN A 369 41.86 -1.13 66.71
CA GLN A 369 41.62 -2.24 65.79
C GLN A 369 40.34 -2.03 64.95
N ALA A 370 39.27 -1.52 65.55
CA ALA A 370 38.03 -1.16 64.84
C ALA A 370 38.25 0.00 63.85
N GLN A 371 39.06 1.00 64.21
CA GLN A 371 39.43 2.09 63.29
C GLN A 371 40.32 1.60 62.14
N ALA A 372 41.24 0.66 62.40
CA ALA A 372 42.09 0.06 61.36
C ALA A 372 41.29 -0.79 60.37
N THR A 373 40.34 -1.61 60.85
CA THR A 373 39.45 -2.39 59.97
C THR A 373 38.50 -1.50 59.18
N ALA A 374 37.94 -0.44 59.78
CA ALA A 374 37.13 0.56 59.09
C ALA A 374 37.90 1.24 57.94
N ARG A 375 39.14 1.70 58.19
CA ARG A 375 40.00 2.28 57.14
C ARG A 375 40.33 1.29 56.02
N SER A 376 40.58 0.02 56.35
CA SER A 376 40.79 -1.03 55.34
C SER A 376 39.54 -1.31 54.49
N ALA A 377 38.36 -1.32 55.12
CA ALA A 377 37.08 -1.46 54.41
C ALA A 377 36.82 -0.27 53.49
N GLU A 378 37.09 0.97 53.93
CA GLU A 378 36.95 2.17 53.11
C GLU A 378 37.90 2.17 51.90
N GLN A 379 39.16 1.77 52.08
CA GLN A 379 40.12 1.63 50.98
C GLN A 379 39.67 0.56 49.97
N LYS A 380 39.13 -0.58 50.43
CA LYS A 380 38.56 -1.62 49.55
C LYS A 380 37.35 -1.09 48.78
N ALA A 381 36.43 -0.38 49.45
CA ALA A 381 35.27 0.22 48.79
C ALA A 381 35.66 1.24 47.71
N ARG A 382 36.63 2.13 47.99
CA ARG A 382 37.19 3.07 46.99
C ARG A 382 37.86 2.33 45.82
N ALA A 383 38.55 1.21 46.07
CA ALA A 383 39.17 0.39 45.03
C ALA A 383 38.16 -0.41 44.18
N GLU A 384 37.03 -0.84 44.74
CA GLU A 384 35.95 -1.47 43.98
C GLU A 384 35.14 -0.43 43.18
N LEU A 385 34.88 0.75 43.73
CA LEU A 385 34.21 1.86 43.03
C LEU A 385 35.02 2.32 41.81
N THR A 386 36.33 2.56 41.96
CA THR A 386 37.21 2.94 40.83
C THR A 386 37.42 1.82 39.79
N ARG A 387 37.12 0.55 40.13
CA ARG A 387 37.03 -0.54 39.14
C ARG A 387 35.70 -0.50 38.38
N ALA A 388 34.59 -0.32 39.10
CA ALA A 388 33.26 -0.19 38.50
C ALA A 388 33.19 1.02 37.53
N GLU A 389 33.80 2.16 37.88
CA GLU A 389 33.92 3.32 36.99
C GLU A 389 34.69 3.00 35.70
N LYS A 390 35.80 2.25 35.80
CA LYS A 390 36.61 1.85 34.64
C LYS A 390 35.90 0.81 33.77
N GLU A 391 35.12 -0.09 34.37
CA GLU A 391 34.30 -1.05 33.65
C GLU A 391 33.12 -0.36 32.95
N ALA A 392 32.45 0.59 33.62
CA ALA A 392 31.40 1.42 33.03
C ALA A 392 31.94 2.28 31.87
N ALA A 393 33.12 2.88 32.00
CA ALA A 393 33.76 3.65 30.93
C ALA A 393 34.10 2.77 29.70
N ARG A 394 34.60 1.54 29.93
CA ARG A 394 34.84 0.57 28.86
C ARG A 394 33.55 0.10 28.19
N ALA A 395 32.49 -0.16 28.95
CA ALA A 395 31.18 -0.50 28.41
C ALA A 395 30.60 0.64 27.56
N ALA A 396 30.72 1.89 28.03
CA ALA A 396 30.29 3.07 27.28
C ALA A 396 31.11 3.28 25.99
N GLN A 397 32.41 3.00 26.00
CA GLN A 397 33.23 3.03 24.78
C GLN A 397 32.81 1.93 23.80
N ALA A 398 32.65 0.68 24.26
CA ALA A 398 32.21 -0.44 23.42
C ALA A 398 30.82 -0.20 22.81
N ALA A 399 29.91 0.44 23.55
CA ALA A 399 28.61 0.86 23.03
C ALA A 399 28.75 1.88 21.88
N ARG A 400 29.58 2.92 22.04
CA ARG A 400 29.86 3.92 20.98
C ARG A 400 30.50 3.30 19.74
N GLU A 401 31.40 2.34 19.92
CA GLU A 401 32.01 1.60 18.81
C GLU A 401 30.99 0.71 18.08
N ALA A 402 30.08 0.07 18.82
CA ALA A 402 28.97 -0.70 18.25
C ALA A 402 27.97 0.20 17.49
N ASP A 403 27.60 1.36 18.05
CA ASP A 403 26.72 2.33 17.40
C ASP A 403 27.35 2.90 16.12
N ALA A 404 28.64 3.22 16.14
CA ALA A 404 29.38 3.66 14.96
C ALA A 404 29.44 2.58 13.87
N ALA A 405 29.67 1.32 14.25
CA ALA A 405 29.66 0.19 13.33
C ALA A 405 28.25 -0.09 12.76
N ALA A 406 27.20 0.04 13.57
CA ALA A 406 25.81 -0.07 13.14
C ALA A 406 25.44 1.05 12.15
N LYS A 407 25.84 2.30 12.44
CA LYS A 407 25.64 3.44 11.54
C LYS A 407 26.33 3.23 10.19
N LYS A 408 27.60 2.77 10.19
CA LYS A 408 28.33 2.47 8.95
C LYS A 408 27.62 1.39 8.11
N LYS A 409 27.13 0.32 8.74
CA LYS A 409 26.35 -0.72 8.04
C LYS A 409 25.04 -0.19 7.47
N LEU A 410 24.37 0.73 8.14
CA LEU A 410 23.16 1.41 7.63
C LEU A 410 23.48 2.31 6.42
N GLU A 411 24.58 3.06 6.47
CA GLU A 411 25.05 3.88 5.34
C GLU A 411 25.45 3.01 4.13
N GLU A 412 26.15 1.88 4.35
CA GLU A 412 26.47 0.90 3.31
C GLU A 412 25.21 0.24 2.70
N ALA A 413 24.22 -0.12 3.53
CA ALA A 413 22.95 -0.68 3.07
C ALA A 413 22.10 0.34 2.29
N ALA A 414 22.09 1.61 2.71
CA ALA A 414 21.41 2.69 2.00
C ALA A 414 22.04 2.92 0.61
N ALA A 415 23.37 3.00 0.53
CA ALA A 415 24.08 3.14 -0.75
C ALA A 415 23.82 1.94 -1.70
N ALA A 416 23.76 0.72 -1.17
CA ALA A 416 23.38 -0.46 -1.95
C ALA A 416 21.94 -0.40 -2.48
N ALA A 417 20.99 0.07 -1.65
CA ALA A 417 19.60 0.26 -2.06
C ALA A 417 19.44 1.36 -3.13
N GLU A 418 20.15 2.48 -3.01
CA GLU A 418 20.19 3.53 -4.03
C GLU A 418 20.78 3.04 -5.35
N ALA A 419 21.85 2.23 -5.31
CA ALA A 419 22.43 1.62 -6.50
C ALA A 419 21.43 0.65 -7.19
N GLN A 420 20.69 -0.14 -6.43
CA GLN A 420 19.63 -1.00 -6.97
C GLN A 420 18.47 -0.20 -7.58
N LEU A 421 18.01 0.87 -6.92
CA LEU A 421 16.98 1.77 -7.46
C LEU A 421 17.43 2.47 -8.74
N ARG A 422 18.70 2.92 -8.81
CA ARG A 422 19.27 3.51 -10.02
C ARG A 422 19.33 2.50 -11.17
N LYS A 423 19.69 1.25 -10.89
CA LYS A 423 19.66 0.17 -11.89
C LYS A 423 18.24 -0.09 -12.38
N ALA A 424 17.29 -0.29 -11.47
CA ALA A 424 15.89 -0.55 -11.82
C ALA A 424 15.27 0.57 -12.67
N ARG A 425 15.60 1.85 -12.38
CA ARG A 425 15.20 3.00 -13.21
C ARG A 425 15.82 2.97 -14.62
N ALA A 426 17.08 2.58 -14.74
CA ALA A 426 17.74 2.46 -16.04
C ALA A 426 17.17 1.28 -16.87
N ASP A 427 16.87 0.15 -16.24
CA ASP A 427 16.24 -1.00 -16.89
C ASP A 427 14.80 -0.66 -17.33
N ALA A 428 14.04 0.09 -16.52
CA ALA A 428 12.71 0.60 -16.88
C ALA A 428 12.75 1.59 -18.05
N ALA A 429 13.71 2.53 -18.09
CA ALA A 429 13.87 3.49 -19.18
C ALA A 429 14.18 2.79 -20.53
N ARG A 430 15.02 1.75 -20.50
CA ARG A 430 15.29 0.91 -21.69
C ARG A 430 14.05 0.14 -22.16
N ALA A 431 13.21 -0.32 -21.24
CA ALA A 431 11.96 -0.98 -21.58
C ALA A 431 10.95 -0.02 -22.23
N THR A 432 10.90 1.25 -21.80
CA THR A 432 10.07 2.27 -22.46
C THR A 432 10.61 2.65 -23.85
N GLU A 433 11.93 2.84 -24.00
CA GLU A 433 12.56 3.10 -25.30
C GLU A 433 12.31 1.95 -26.29
N ALA A 434 12.40 0.69 -25.84
CA ALA A 434 12.10 -0.48 -26.66
C ALA A 434 10.63 -0.51 -27.09
N ALA A 435 9.69 -0.26 -26.18
CA ALA A 435 8.25 -0.24 -26.49
C ALA A 435 7.87 0.91 -27.45
N GLU A 436 8.51 2.07 -27.33
CA GLU A 436 8.35 3.18 -28.28
C GLU A 436 8.90 2.83 -29.67
N SER A 437 10.05 2.13 -29.75
CA SER A 437 10.61 1.62 -31.00
C SER A 437 9.69 0.61 -31.68
N GLU A 438 9.21 -0.40 -30.94
CA GLU A 438 8.25 -1.41 -31.45
C GLU A 438 6.96 -0.76 -31.94
N ARG A 439 6.46 0.25 -31.23
CA ARG A 439 5.29 1.03 -31.63
C ARG A 439 5.54 1.82 -32.92
N SER A 440 6.69 2.49 -33.04
CA SER A 440 7.06 3.23 -34.26
C SER A 440 7.21 2.29 -35.47
N GLU A 441 7.73 1.08 -35.27
CA GLU A 441 7.80 0.06 -36.33
C GLU A 441 6.42 -0.44 -36.73
N ALA A 442 5.51 -0.66 -35.77
CA ALA A 442 4.13 -1.07 -36.03
C ALA A 442 3.34 0.02 -36.78
N GLU A 443 3.46 1.28 -36.38
CA GLU A 443 2.84 2.42 -37.08
C GLU A 443 3.39 2.57 -38.52
N ALA A 444 4.70 2.39 -38.72
CA ALA A 444 5.32 2.39 -40.04
C ALA A 444 4.88 1.18 -40.91
N ALA A 445 4.66 0.01 -40.31
CA ALA A 445 4.14 -1.17 -40.99
C ALA A 445 2.67 -0.98 -41.44
N LEU A 446 1.84 -0.37 -40.57
CA LEU A 446 0.46 -0.02 -40.89
C LEU A 446 0.38 0.95 -42.08
N ALA A 447 1.15 2.05 -42.04
CA ALA A 447 1.20 3.02 -43.12
C ALA A 447 1.64 2.40 -44.48
N ARG A 448 2.56 1.43 -44.46
CA ARG A 448 2.95 0.66 -45.66
C ARG A 448 1.81 -0.22 -46.18
N ALA A 449 1.05 -0.85 -45.28
CA ALA A 449 -0.10 -1.67 -45.65
C ALA A 449 -1.23 -0.82 -46.27
N GLU A 450 -1.53 0.34 -45.68
CA GLU A 450 -2.50 1.31 -46.22
C GLU A 450 -2.08 1.83 -47.59
N ALA A 451 -0.80 2.21 -47.77
CA ALA A 451 -0.27 2.63 -49.06
C ALA A 451 -0.37 1.52 -50.13
N ALA A 452 -0.15 0.26 -49.75
CA ALA A 452 -0.31 -0.88 -50.65
C ALA A 452 -1.79 -1.13 -51.01
N ALA A 453 -2.72 -0.95 -50.08
CA ALA A 453 -4.17 -1.02 -50.34
C ALA A 453 -4.65 0.13 -51.25
N ALA A 454 -4.17 1.35 -51.01
CA ALA A 454 -4.42 2.52 -51.86
C ALA A 454 -3.85 2.37 -53.28
N LYS A 455 -2.74 1.63 -53.44
CA LYS A 455 -2.20 1.27 -54.77
C LYS A 455 -3.11 0.26 -55.49
N LYS A 456 -3.52 -0.82 -54.80
CA LYS A 456 -4.38 -1.86 -55.37
C LYS A 456 -5.75 -1.35 -55.78
N THR A 457 -6.34 -0.44 -55.01
CA THR A 457 -7.63 0.21 -55.37
C THR A 457 -7.49 1.06 -56.64
N LYS A 458 -6.45 1.88 -56.77
CA LYS A 458 -6.16 2.62 -58.01
C LYS A 458 -5.89 1.70 -59.21
N GLU A 459 -5.20 0.58 -59.01
CA GLU A 459 -4.99 -0.43 -60.06
C GLU A 459 -6.32 -1.08 -60.49
N ALA A 460 -7.24 -1.35 -59.56
CA ALA A 460 -8.57 -1.87 -59.84
C ALA A 460 -9.45 -0.84 -60.59
N GLU A 461 -9.45 0.43 -60.17
CA GLU A 461 -10.15 1.53 -60.87
C GLU A 461 -9.63 1.70 -62.31
N GLN A 462 -8.31 1.65 -62.51
CA GLN A 462 -7.72 1.70 -63.86
C GLN A 462 -8.09 0.49 -64.71
N ALA A 463 -8.15 -0.71 -64.12
CA ALA A 463 -8.62 -1.91 -64.80
C ALA A 463 -10.10 -1.80 -65.20
N GLU A 464 -10.95 -1.26 -64.32
CA GLU A 464 -12.37 -1.01 -64.61
C GLU A 464 -12.56 0.04 -65.72
N GLN A 465 -11.79 1.13 -65.70
CA GLN A 465 -11.81 2.15 -66.76
C GLN A 465 -11.37 1.57 -68.11
N ARG A 466 -10.32 0.74 -68.14
CA ARG A 466 -9.89 0.02 -69.36
C ARG A 466 -10.96 -0.94 -69.84
N ALA A 467 -11.60 -1.69 -68.95
CA ALA A 467 -12.70 -2.59 -69.31
C ALA A 467 -13.89 -1.82 -69.90
N LYS A 468 -14.26 -0.66 -69.33
CA LYS A 468 -15.29 0.24 -69.87
C LYS A 468 -14.94 0.75 -71.27
N LEU A 469 -13.70 1.18 -71.50
CA LEU A 469 -13.23 1.61 -72.84
C LEU A 469 -13.35 0.49 -73.88
N VAL A 470 -12.86 -0.72 -73.56
CA VAL A 470 -12.99 -1.89 -74.44
C VAL A 470 -14.46 -2.21 -74.75
N LEU A 471 -15.36 -2.07 -73.77
CA LEU A 471 -16.81 -2.28 -73.95
C LEU A 471 -17.45 -1.21 -74.86
N VAL A 472 -17.00 0.04 -74.78
CA VAL A 472 -17.42 1.13 -75.68
C VAL A 472 -16.90 0.90 -77.10
N GLU A 473 -15.63 0.52 -77.27
CA GLU A 473 -15.07 0.17 -78.58
C GLU A 473 -15.77 -1.03 -79.22
N ALA A 474 -16.04 -2.09 -78.44
CA ALA A 474 -16.78 -3.26 -78.91
C ALA A 474 -18.20 -2.89 -79.37
N ARG A 475 -18.90 -2.03 -78.61
CA ARG A 475 -20.21 -1.48 -79.04
C ARG A 475 -20.12 -0.63 -80.29
N ALA A 476 -19.08 0.19 -80.44
CA ALA A 476 -18.86 1.01 -81.64
C ALA A 476 -18.62 0.14 -82.88
N ARG A 477 -17.81 -0.93 -82.76
CA ARG A 477 -17.61 -1.92 -83.83
C ARG A 477 -18.90 -2.65 -84.18
N ALA A 478 -19.62 -3.17 -83.18
CA ALA A 478 -20.90 -3.85 -83.40
C ALA A 478 -21.96 -2.93 -84.04
N ALA A 479 -22.01 -1.65 -83.66
CA ALA A 479 -22.88 -0.65 -84.29
C ALA A 479 -22.46 -0.33 -85.74
N HIS A 480 -21.16 -0.31 -86.03
CA HIS A 480 -20.66 -0.16 -87.40
C HIS A 480 -21.00 -1.37 -88.27
N GLU A 481 -20.82 -2.60 -87.76
CA GLU A 481 -21.20 -3.86 -88.42
C GLU A 481 -22.72 -3.96 -88.63
N ALA A 482 -23.53 -3.55 -87.65
CA ALA A 482 -24.98 -3.43 -87.81
C ALA A 482 -25.37 -2.41 -88.89
N LYS A 483 -24.64 -1.29 -88.99
CA LYS A 483 -24.87 -0.27 -90.02
C LYS A 483 -24.47 -0.75 -91.42
N THR A 484 -23.35 -1.46 -91.57
CA THR A 484 -22.92 -2.01 -92.87
C THR A 484 -23.81 -3.16 -93.33
N THR A 485 -24.24 -4.04 -92.43
CA THR A 485 -25.20 -5.12 -92.74
C THR A 485 -26.59 -4.55 -93.08
N LEU A 486 -27.07 -3.51 -92.39
CA LEU A 486 -28.31 -2.81 -92.75
C LEU A 486 -28.19 -2.16 -94.14
N ALA A 487 -27.08 -1.48 -94.44
CA ALA A 487 -26.85 -0.87 -95.75
C ALA A 487 -26.78 -1.92 -96.88
N ALA A 488 -26.15 -3.07 -96.63
CA ALA A 488 -26.11 -4.18 -97.57
C ALA A 488 -27.52 -4.78 -97.80
N ALA A 489 -28.32 -4.97 -96.74
CA ALA A 489 -29.70 -5.44 -96.85
C ALA A 489 -30.58 -4.45 -97.64
N GLN A 490 -30.44 -3.14 -97.39
CA GLN A 490 -31.14 -2.09 -98.15
C GLN A 490 -30.71 -2.07 -99.63
N ALA A 491 -29.43 -2.29 -99.94
CA ALA A 491 -28.96 -2.40 -101.31
C ALA A 491 -29.58 -3.60 -102.04
N VAL A 492 -29.63 -4.77 -101.39
CA VAL A 492 -30.30 -5.97 -101.93
C VAL A 492 -31.79 -5.72 -102.14
N GLN A 493 -32.47 -5.07 -101.19
CA GLN A 493 -33.89 -4.73 -101.31
C GLN A 493 -34.15 -3.76 -102.47
N ALA A 494 -33.32 -2.72 -102.63
CA ALA A 494 -33.41 -1.78 -103.75
C ALA A 494 -33.12 -2.45 -105.10
N GLN A 495 -32.21 -3.43 -105.13
CA GLN A 495 -31.92 -4.21 -106.34
C GLN A 495 -33.09 -5.14 -106.70
N ALA A 496 -33.70 -5.81 -105.71
CA ALA A 496 -34.92 -6.60 -105.91
C ALA A 496 -36.11 -5.74 -106.36
N GLN A 497 -36.27 -4.52 -105.82
CA GLN A 497 -37.29 -3.56 -106.30
C GLN A 497 -37.03 -3.10 -107.74
N ARG A 498 -35.77 -2.88 -108.14
CA ARG A 498 -35.42 -2.57 -109.54
C ARG A 498 -35.71 -3.73 -110.48
N GLU A 499 -35.46 -4.97 -110.07
CA GLU A 499 -35.84 -6.14 -110.87
C GLU A 499 -37.37 -6.34 -110.94
N ALA A 500 -38.08 -6.13 -109.84
CA ALA A 500 -39.54 -6.17 -109.83
C ALA A 500 -40.14 -5.09 -110.75
N ALA A 501 -39.63 -3.85 -110.70
CA ALA A 501 -40.04 -2.77 -111.58
C ALA A 501 -39.71 -3.06 -113.06
N LYS A 502 -38.55 -3.65 -113.35
CA LYS A 502 -38.21 -4.13 -114.72
C LYS A 502 -39.16 -5.23 -115.19
N LYS A 503 -39.54 -6.17 -114.32
CA LYS A 503 -40.52 -7.23 -114.65
C LYS A 503 -41.92 -6.65 -114.85
N LEU A 504 -42.32 -5.64 -114.08
CA LEU A 504 -43.59 -4.93 -114.27
C LEU A 504 -43.62 -4.21 -115.62
N ALA A 505 -42.58 -3.42 -115.93
CA ALA A 505 -42.47 -2.70 -117.20
C ALA A 505 -42.35 -3.65 -118.42
N ALA A 506 -41.75 -4.83 -118.25
CA ALA A 506 -41.73 -5.87 -119.27
C ALA A 506 -43.11 -6.53 -119.47
N ALA A 507 -43.91 -6.66 -118.40
CA ALA A 507 -45.29 -7.16 -118.49
C ALA A 507 -46.20 -6.13 -119.20
N GLU A 508 -46.08 -4.84 -118.87
CA GLU A 508 -46.79 -3.75 -119.54
C GLU A 508 -46.43 -3.63 -121.04
N GLN A 509 -45.22 -4.04 -121.43
CA GLN A 509 -44.81 -4.15 -122.85
C GLN A 509 -45.30 -5.42 -123.57
N THR A 510 -46.01 -6.32 -122.88
CA THR A 510 -46.66 -7.50 -123.48
C THR A 510 -48.19 -7.44 -123.53
N GLU A 511 -48.81 -6.37 -123.00
CA GLU A 511 -50.26 -6.10 -123.11
C GLU A 511 -50.61 -4.98 -124.11
N ALA A 512 -49.63 -4.49 -124.88
CA ALA A 512 -49.77 -3.51 -125.96
C ALA A 512 -49.30 -4.09 -127.31
#